data_AF-A0A3N5E4N4-F1
#
_entry.id   AF-A0A3N5E4N4-F1
#
_cell.length_a   1.000
_cell.length_b   1.000
_cell.length_c   1.000
_cell.angle_alpha   90.00
_cell.angle_beta   90.00
_cell.angle_gamma   90.00
#
_symmetry.space_group_name_H-M   'P 1'
#
loop_
_entity.id
_entity.type
_entity.pdbx_description
1 polymer ?
#
loop_
_entity_poly.entity_id
_entity_poly.type
_entity_poly.pdbx_seq_one_letter_code
_entity_poly.pdbx_strand_id
1 'polypeptide(L)'
;MKFSNLISMGRIIALLILVLGVIHDIATYTPLVQGGLSCLTPPNLRAMLYMSLVCGTSLILSGLIIYLQLKRIQEYPVVIDSTLLIGAFLALTGVFSVIYMFDNPFAWLALILNVLMFGIIYTISNHIKKQK
;
A
#
# COMPACT_ATOMS: atom_id res chain seq x y z
N MET A 1 0.78 17.95 -16.00
CA MET A 1 -0.54 17.42 -15.56
C MET A 1 -1.19 18.41 -14.61
N LYS A 2 -2.51 18.65 -14.70
CA LYS A 2 -3.22 19.55 -13.76
C LYS A 2 -3.18 18.96 -12.34
N PHE A 3 -3.08 19.82 -11.32
CA PHE A 3 -3.00 19.40 -9.92
C PHE A 3 -4.22 18.56 -9.48
N SER A 4 -5.42 18.93 -9.93
CA SER A 4 -6.65 18.15 -9.72
C SER A 4 -6.57 16.73 -10.31
N ASN A 5 -5.96 16.58 -11.48
CA ASN A 5 -5.80 15.27 -12.12
C ASN A 5 -4.82 14.39 -11.32
N LEU A 6 -3.77 14.98 -10.73
CA LEU A 6 -2.81 14.28 -9.89
C LEU A 6 -3.47 13.74 -8.61
N ILE A 7 -4.33 14.54 -7.98
CA ILE A 7 -5.12 14.12 -6.81
C ILE A 7 -6.07 12.97 -7.18
N SER A 8 -6.82 13.11 -8.27
CA SER A 8 -7.75 12.06 -8.74
C SER A 8 -7.02 10.75 -9.05
N MET A 9 -5.88 10.83 -9.73
CA MET A 9 -5.03 9.67 -10.03
C MET A 9 -4.53 9.01 -8.74
N GLY A 10 -4.00 9.80 -7.79
CA GLY A 10 -3.56 9.28 -6.49
C GLY A 10 -4.68 8.57 -5.72
N ARG A 11 -5.91 9.09 -5.78
CA ARG A 11 -7.08 8.44 -5.16
C ARG A 11 -7.44 7.11 -5.83
N ILE A 12 -7.35 7.01 -7.15
CA ILE A 12 -7.57 5.74 -7.87
C ILE A 12 -6.54 4.70 -7.44
N ILE A 13 -5.26 5.09 -7.37
CA ILE A 13 -4.19 4.17 -6.96
C ILE A 13 -4.32 3.75 -5.49
N ALA A 14 -4.69 4.68 -4.61
CA ALA A 14 -4.98 4.36 -3.22
C ALA A 14 -6.13 3.33 -3.08
N LEU A 15 -7.15 3.41 -3.93
CA LEU A 15 -8.20 2.38 -4.00
C LEU A 15 -7.66 1.03 -4.53
N LEU A 16 -6.80 1.04 -5.54
CA LEU A 16 -6.18 -0.20 -6.04
C LEU A 16 -5.31 -0.88 -4.98
N ILE A 17 -4.56 -0.11 -4.19
CA ILE A 17 -3.77 -0.62 -3.06
C ILE A 17 -4.68 -1.23 -2.00
N LEU A 18 -5.81 -0.58 -1.69
CA LEU A 18 -6.81 -1.10 -0.78
C LEU A 18 -7.36 -2.45 -1.27
N VAL A 19 -7.77 -2.52 -2.55
CA VAL A 19 -8.28 -3.76 -3.17
C VAL A 19 -7.21 -4.86 -3.15
N LEU A 20 -5.96 -4.52 -3.42
CA LEU A 20 -4.84 -5.46 -3.33
C LEU A 20 -4.69 -6.03 -1.92
N GLY A 21 -4.83 -5.20 -0.88
CA GLY A 21 -4.84 -5.65 0.51
C GLY A 21 -5.98 -6.63 0.82
N VAL A 22 -7.19 -6.38 0.32
CA VAL A 22 -8.33 -7.31 0.46
C VAL A 22 -8.04 -8.64 -0.24
N ILE A 23 -7.51 -8.59 -1.47
CA ILE A 23 -7.13 -9.79 -2.22
C ILE A 23 -6.07 -10.59 -1.45
N HIS A 24 -5.06 -9.93 -0.89
CA HIS A 24 -4.01 -10.54 -0.09
C HIS A 24 -4.56 -11.25 1.16
N ASP A 25 -5.43 -10.59 1.92
CA ASP A 25 -6.03 -11.16 3.12
C ASP A 25 -6.88 -12.40 2.79
N ILE A 26 -7.66 -12.35 1.71
CA ILE A 26 -8.43 -13.52 1.24
C ILE A 26 -7.50 -14.64 0.77
N ALA A 27 -6.45 -14.30 0.01
CA ALA A 27 -5.48 -15.25 -0.51
C ALA A 27 -4.73 -16.01 0.60
N THR A 28 -4.53 -15.37 1.76
CA THR A 28 -3.89 -15.97 2.95
C THR A 28 -4.59 -17.25 3.41
N TYR A 29 -5.91 -17.37 3.20
CA TYR A 29 -6.68 -18.56 3.57
C TYR A 29 -6.77 -19.61 2.47
N THR A 30 -6.19 -19.37 1.31
CA THR A 30 -6.26 -20.33 0.21
C THR A 30 -5.36 -21.54 0.46
N PRO A 31 -5.72 -22.72 -0.09
CA PRO A 31 -4.88 -23.93 -0.01
C PRO A 31 -3.48 -23.73 -0.57
N LEU A 32 -3.29 -22.78 -1.49
CA LEU A 32 -1.99 -22.43 -2.06
C LEU A 32 -1.02 -21.93 -0.98
N VAL A 33 -1.49 -21.06 -0.08
CA VAL A 33 -0.68 -20.50 1.00
C VAL A 33 -0.60 -21.47 2.18
N GLN A 34 -1.72 -22.05 2.59
CA GLN A 34 -1.74 -22.97 3.73
C GLN A 34 -1.03 -24.29 3.45
N GLY A 35 -1.11 -24.80 2.21
CA GLY A 35 -0.39 -26.00 1.77
C GLY A 35 1.12 -25.81 1.79
N GLY A 36 1.61 -24.62 1.41
CA GLY A 36 3.01 -24.24 1.50
C GLY A 36 3.54 -24.11 2.93
N LEU A 37 2.64 -23.95 3.92
CA LEU A 37 2.97 -23.81 5.34
C LEU A 37 2.74 -25.11 6.14
N SER A 38 2.44 -26.22 5.46
CA SER A 38 2.11 -27.51 6.09
C SER A 38 3.24 -28.11 6.93
N CYS A 39 4.48 -27.70 6.71
CA CYS A 39 5.65 -28.11 7.49
C CYS A 39 5.79 -27.39 8.84
N LEU A 40 4.98 -26.35 9.08
CA LEU A 40 5.05 -25.57 10.32
C LEU A 40 4.30 -26.25 11.46
N THR A 41 4.82 -26.06 12.67
CA THR A 41 4.05 -26.38 13.88
C THR A 41 2.80 -25.50 13.97
N PRO A 42 1.72 -25.96 14.64
CA PRO A 42 0.51 -25.16 14.82
C PRO A 42 0.72 -23.73 15.34
N PRO A 43 1.60 -23.45 16.32
CA PRO A 43 1.84 -22.07 16.76
C PRO A 43 2.54 -21.22 15.69
N ASN A 44 3.51 -21.77 14.97
CA ASN A 44 4.22 -21.04 13.91
C ASN A 44 3.30 -20.74 12.73
N LEU A 45 2.40 -21.67 12.37
CA LEU A 45 1.38 -21.43 11.35
C LEU A 45 0.47 -20.25 11.73
N ARG A 46 -0.03 -20.22 12.98
CA ARG A 46 -0.87 -19.11 13.45
C ARG A 46 -0.14 -17.76 13.44
N ALA A 47 1.13 -17.75 13.83
CA ALA A 47 1.96 -16.54 13.78
C ALA A 47 2.14 -16.04 12.33
N MET A 48 2.43 -16.93 11.38
CA MET A 48 2.56 -16.58 9.96
C MET A 48 1.25 -16.08 9.36
N LEU A 49 0.12 -16.71 9.70
CA LEU A 49 -1.21 -16.23 9.28
C LEU A 49 -1.49 -14.82 9.82
N TYR A 50 -1.23 -14.58 11.10
CA TYR A 50 -1.40 -13.25 11.70
C TYR A 50 -0.52 -12.21 10.99
N MET A 51 0.76 -12.48 10.77
CA MET A 51 1.67 -11.56 10.06
C MET A 51 1.19 -11.27 8.63
N SER A 52 0.70 -12.30 7.92
CA SER A 52 0.14 -12.14 6.58
C SER A 52 -1.10 -11.24 6.59
N LEU A 53 -2.02 -11.43 7.54
CA LEU A 53 -3.22 -10.61 7.68
C LEU A 53 -2.90 -9.17 8.06
N VAL A 54 -1.93 -8.96 8.95
CA VAL A 54 -1.46 -7.61 9.29
C VAL A 54 -0.88 -6.91 8.06
N CYS A 55 -0.20 -7.63 7.16
CA CYS A 55 0.29 -7.06 5.90
C CYS A 55 -0.86 -6.57 5.01
N GLY A 56 -1.86 -7.41 4.70
CA GLY A 56 -2.98 -7.00 3.85
C GLY A 56 -3.86 -5.93 4.51
N THR A 57 -4.12 -6.05 5.82
CA THR A 57 -4.82 -5.01 6.58
C THR A 57 -4.06 -3.68 6.60
N SER A 58 -2.72 -3.70 6.64
CA SER A 58 -1.90 -2.49 6.54
C SER A 58 -2.03 -1.81 5.17
N LEU A 59 -2.12 -2.59 4.08
CA LEU A 59 -2.39 -2.06 2.74
C LEU A 59 -3.79 -1.45 2.65
N ILE A 60 -4.81 -2.13 3.19
CA ILE A 60 -6.20 -1.63 3.26
C ILE A 60 -6.25 -0.28 4.00
N LEU A 61 -5.68 -0.24 5.21
CA LEU A 61 -5.70 0.94 6.05
C LEU A 61 -4.93 2.11 5.40
N SER A 62 -3.73 1.84 4.86
CA SER A 62 -2.90 2.86 4.21
C SER A 62 -3.59 3.42 2.96
N GLY A 63 -4.16 2.56 2.12
CA GLY A 63 -4.93 2.97 0.94
C GLY A 63 -6.14 3.82 1.31
N LEU A 64 -6.89 3.42 2.33
CA LEU A 64 -8.05 4.18 2.82
C LEU A 64 -7.64 5.56 3.36
N ILE A 65 -6.60 5.62 4.19
CA ILE A 65 -6.13 6.89 4.77
C ILE A 65 -5.67 7.84 3.66
N ILE A 66 -4.83 7.37 2.73
CA ILE A 66 -4.36 8.19 1.60
C ILE A 66 -5.54 8.69 0.77
N TYR A 67 -6.51 7.82 0.46
CA TYR A 67 -7.69 8.20 -0.31
C TYR A 67 -8.48 9.35 0.34
N LEU A 68 -8.68 9.28 1.66
CA LEU A 68 -9.39 10.31 2.43
C LEU A 68 -8.57 11.60 2.55
N GLN A 69 -7.27 11.48 2.81
CA GLN A 69 -6.36 12.61 2.96
C GLN A 69 -6.20 13.41 1.66
N LEU A 70 -6.05 12.73 0.53
CA LEU A 70 -5.93 13.39 -0.79
C LEU A 70 -7.15 14.24 -1.14
N LYS A 71 -8.35 13.88 -0.67
CA LYS A 71 -9.56 14.69 -0.87
C LYS A 71 -9.47 16.04 -0.14
N ARG A 72 -8.82 16.07 1.03
CA ARG A 72 -8.77 17.24 1.92
C ARG A 72 -7.46 18.02 1.85
N ILE A 73 -6.55 17.63 0.97
CA ILE A 73 -5.18 18.16 0.96
C ILE A 73 -5.10 19.64 0.53
N GLN A 74 -6.09 20.11 -0.23
CA GLN A 74 -6.22 21.52 -0.58
C GLN A 74 -6.70 22.38 0.59
N GLU A 75 -7.56 21.83 1.46
CA GLU A 75 -8.09 22.52 2.63
C GLU A 75 -7.09 22.49 3.80
N TYR A 76 -6.37 21.37 3.96
CA TYR A 76 -5.44 21.14 5.06
C TYR A 76 -4.08 20.66 4.53
N PRO A 77 -3.21 21.58 4.07
CA PRO A 77 -1.92 21.22 3.49
C PRO A 77 -1.00 20.44 4.44
N VAL A 78 -1.16 20.61 5.77
CA VAL A 78 -0.38 19.91 6.81
C VAL A 78 -0.53 18.38 6.71
N VAL A 79 -1.65 17.90 6.16
CA VAL A 79 -1.92 16.46 6.02
C VAL A 79 -0.88 15.78 5.11
N ILE A 80 -0.24 16.51 4.19
CA ILE A 80 0.74 15.98 3.24
C ILE A 80 1.91 15.26 3.92
N ASP A 81 2.36 15.72 5.08
CA ASP A 81 3.52 15.13 5.75
C ASP A 81 3.18 13.73 6.27
N SER A 82 1.97 13.55 6.81
CA SER A 82 1.46 12.23 7.19
C SER A 82 1.20 11.34 5.96
N THR A 83 0.68 11.91 4.86
CA THR A 83 0.51 11.18 3.60
C THR A 83 1.85 10.68 3.05
N LEU A 84 2.90 11.51 3.12
CA LEU A 84 4.25 11.14 2.69
C LEU A 84 4.82 10.00 3.50
N LEU A 85 4.65 10.02 4.82
CA LEU A 85 5.11 8.96 5.71
C LEU A 85 4.46 7.62 5.35
N ILE A 86 3.14 7.60 5.15
CA ILE A 86 2.41 6.39 4.73
C ILE A 86 2.86 5.95 3.33
N GLY A 87 3.07 6.90 2.41
CA GLY A 87 3.62 6.59 1.08
C GLY A 87 5.00 5.94 1.14
N ALA A 88 5.89 6.42 2.01
CA ALA A 88 7.22 5.82 2.21
C ALA A 88 7.13 4.41 2.80
N PHE A 89 6.24 4.20 3.78
CA PHE A 89 5.94 2.88 4.33
C PHE A 89 5.45 1.90 3.25
N LEU A 90 4.52 2.33 2.39
CA LEU A 90 4.03 1.52 1.27
C LEU A 90 5.16 1.19 0.29
N ALA A 91 5.99 2.18 -0.08
CA ALA A 91 7.12 1.97 -0.99
C ALA A 91 8.10 0.91 -0.43
N LEU A 92 8.47 1.02 0.86
CA LEU A 92 9.30 0.02 1.54
C LEU A 92 8.64 -1.37 1.54
N THR A 93 7.34 -1.44 1.82
CA THR A 93 6.57 -2.69 1.77
C THR A 93 6.60 -3.32 0.37
N GLY A 94 6.48 -2.52 -0.69
CA GLY A 94 6.60 -2.98 -2.07
C GLY A 94 8.00 -3.50 -2.43
N VAL A 95 9.05 -2.86 -1.90
CA VAL A 95 10.43 -3.35 -2.08
C VAL A 95 10.61 -4.69 -1.37
N PHE A 96 10.16 -4.80 -0.12
CA PHE A 96 10.26 -6.05 0.63
C PHE A 96 9.45 -7.19 -0.01
N SER A 97 8.28 -6.91 -0.59
CA SER A 97 7.51 -7.96 -1.25
C SER A 97 8.28 -8.61 -2.39
N VAL A 98 9.02 -7.85 -3.21
CA VAL A 98 9.81 -8.42 -4.31
C VAL A 98 11.09 -9.10 -3.81
N ILE A 99 11.75 -8.55 -2.78
CA ILE A 99 12.95 -9.18 -2.19
C ILE A 99 12.63 -10.59 -1.68
N TYR A 100 11.50 -10.77 -1.00
CA TYR A 100 11.12 -12.04 -0.38
C TYR A 100 10.27 -12.94 -1.28
N MET A 101 9.65 -12.40 -2.35
CA MET A 101 8.75 -13.13 -3.24
C MET A 101 8.98 -12.75 -4.70
N PHE A 102 10.23 -12.83 -5.17
CA PHE A 102 10.64 -12.39 -6.51
C PHE A 102 9.83 -13.06 -7.63
N ASP A 103 9.55 -14.36 -7.52
CA ASP A 103 8.80 -15.11 -8.53
C ASP A 103 7.27 -14.89 -8.45
N ASN A 104 6.80 -14.11 -7.48
CA ASN A 104 5.38 -13.83 -7.30
C ASN A 104 4.96 -12.58 -8.11
N PRO A 105 4.11 -12.70 -9.14
CA PRO A 105 3.68 -11.55 -9.93
C PRO A 105 2.91 -10.50 -9.11
N PHE A 106 2.22 -10.89 -8.03
CA PHE A 106 1.53 -9.95 -7.14
C PHE A 106 2.51 -9.10 -6.31
N ALA A 107 3.71 -9.60 -6.02
CA ALA A 107 4.74 -8.83 -5.35
C ALA A 107 5.25 -7.67 -6.22
N TRP A 108 5.39 -7.91 -7.53
CA TRP A 108 5.72 -6.87 -8.50
C TRP A 108 4.60 -5.85 -8.67
N LEU A 109 3.35 -6.31 -8.71
CA LEU A 109 2.20 -5.42 -8.75
C LEU A 109 2.15 -4.50 -7.51
N ALA A 110 2.41 -5.06 -6.33
CA ALA A 110 2.51 -4.30 -5.08
C ALA A 110 3.62 -3.25 -5.15
N LEU A 111 4.81 -3.62 -5.63
CA LEU A 111 5.93 -2.69 -5.81
C LEU A 111 5.54 -1.52 -6.72
N ILE A 112 5.00 -1.82 -7.91
CA ILE A 112 4.63 -0.81 -8.90
C ILE A 112 3.60 0.16 -8.32
N LEU A 113 2.51 -0.36 -7.73
CA LEU A 113 1.45 0.48 -7.15
C LEU A 113 1.97 1.34 -6.01
N ASN A 114 2.76 0.78 -5.10
CA ASN A 114 3.24 1.47 -3.91
C ASN A 114 4.29 2.54 -4.24
N VAL A 115 5.24 2.25 -5.13
CA VAL A 115 6.24 3.24 -5.59
C VAL A 115 5.57 4.36 -6.38
N LEU A 116 4.61 4.03 -7.24
CA LEU A 116 3.87 5.01 -8.02
C LEU A 116 3.02 5.91 -7.11
N MET A 117 2.37 5.35 -6.08
CA MET A 117 1.67 6.12 -5.04
C MET A 117 2.62 7.10 -4.33
N PHE A 118 3.80 6.64 -3.91
CA PHE A 118 4.80 7.50 -3.28
C PHE A 118 5.24 8.64 -4.22
N GLY A 119 5.52 8.35 -5.49
CA GLY A 119 5.89 9.35 -6.49
C GLY A 119 4.81 10.41 -6.69
N ILE A 120 3.53 10.02 -6.68
CA ILE A 120 2.40 10.96 -6.74
C ILE A 120 2.38 11.86 -5.51
N ILE A 121 2.44 11.29 -4.31
CA ILE A 121 2.39 12.06 -3.05
C ILE A 121 3.58 13.04 -3.00
N TYR A 122 4.77 12.59 -3.38
CA TYR A 122 5.96 13.42 -3.45
C TYR A 122 5.79 14.59 -4.43
N THR A 123 5.22 14.33 -5.60
CA THR A 123 4.93 15.38 -6.60
C THR A 123 3.89 16.38 -6.06
N ILE A 124 2.84 15.91 -5.39
CA ILE A 124 1.83 16.76 -4.74
C ILE A 124 2.48 17.63 -3.65
N SER A 125 3.33 17.05 -2.81
CA SER A 125 4.04 17.77 -1.74
C SER A 125 4.91 18.89 -2.30
N ASN A 126 5.67 18.61 -3.35
CA ASN A 126 6.49 19.63 -4.00
C ASN A 126 5.64 20.75 -4.63
N HIS A 127 4.45 20.43 -5.15
CA HIS A 127 3.55 21.44 -5.67
C HIS A 127 3.01 22.36 -4.57
N ILE A 128 2.59 21.79 -3.44
CA ILE A 128 2.10 22.55 -2.28
C ILE A 128 3.20 23.45 -1.70
N LYS A 129 4.42 22.93 -1.56
CA LYS A 129 5.57 23.71 -1.04
C LYS A 129 5.95 24.89 -1.93
N LYS A 130 5.76 24.78 -3.26
CA LYS A 130 6.05 25.88 -4.21
C LYS A 130 4.99 26.98 -4.23
N GLN A 131 3.80 26.74 -3.68
CA GLN A 131 2.72 27.73 -3.59
C GLN A 131 2.74 28.53 -2.28
N LYS A 132 3.60 28.16 -1.33
CA LYS A 132 3.89 28.92 -0.11
C LYS A 132 5.09 29.82 -0.35
#